data_AF-Q9ZHQ8-F1
#
_entry.id   AF-Q9ZHQ8-F1
#
_cell.length_a   1.000
_cell.length_b   1.000
_cell.length_c   1.000
_cell.angle_alpha   90.00
_cell.angle_beta   90.00
_cell.angle_gamma   90.00
#
_symmetry.space_group_name_H-M   'P 1'
#
loop_
_entity.id
_entity.type
_entity.pdbx_description
1 polymer ?
#
loop_
_entity_poly.entity_id
_entity_poly.type
_entity_poly.pdbx_seq_one_letter_code
_entity_poly.pdbx_strand_id
1 'polypeptide(L)'
;YLIEKLNHERKNAIKNGIYHLIQIKFSYNSNRIEGSGLTYEQTAHDEVIGGFKKHPNFVGNSATTRPQLVESELTNLVKNYQRNLEVSLENIIDFHVAFQKIHHFSDGNGRVGRLVMFKECLKNNIMPFIIENEHKAFYYRGIKEYDNTKGYLKDTILQSQDNFNEMVSL
;
A
#
# COMPACT_ATOMS: atom_id res chain seq x y z
N TYR A 1 -30.75 -7.76 -9.57
CA TYR A 1 -30.12 -8.81 -10.40
C TYR A 1 -28.58 -8.73 -10.45
N LEU A 2 -27.95 -7.78 -11.18
CA LEU A 2 -26.48 -7.78 -11.32
C LEU A 2 -25.72 -7.57 -10.00
N ILE A 3 -26.13 -6.59 -9.19
CA ILE A 3 -25.50 -6.31 -7.88
C ILE A 3 -25.60 -7.52 -6.94
N GLU A 4 -26.77 -8.18 -6.90
CA GLU A 4 -26.97 -9.39 -6.10
C GLU A 4 -26.07 -10.53 -6.58
N LYS A 5 -25.94 -10.71 -7.91
CA LYS A 5 -25.01 -11.69 -8.50
C LYS A 5 -23.56 -11.39 -8.10
N LEU A 6 -23.11 -10.14 -8.23
CA LEU A 6 -21.76 -9.74 -7.82
C LEU A 6 -21.52 -9.97 -6.33
N ASN A 7 -22.50 -9.63 -5.48
CA ASN A 7 -22.40 -9.86 -4.03
C ASN A 7 -22.39 -11.35 -3.68
N HIS A 8 -23.19 -12.17 -4.36
CA HIS A 8 -23.21 -13.62 -4.21
C HIS A 8 -21.87 -14.24 -4.63
N GLU A 9 -21.35 -13.87 -5.81
CA GLU A 9 -20.06 -14.34 -6.30
C GLU A 9 -18.91 -13.93 -5.39
N ARG A 10 -18.91 -12.69 -4.90
CA ARG A 10 -17.93 -12.20 -3.92
C ARG A 10 -17.99 -12.98 -2.61
N LYS A 11 -19.18 -13.15 -2.03
CA LYS A 11 -19.37 -13.81 -0.73
C LYS A 11 -18.90 -15.27 -0.76
N ASN A 12 -19.11 -15.95 -1.90
CA ASN A 12 -18.79 -17.37 -2.06
C ASN A 12 -17.45 -17.59 -2.81
N ALA A 13 -16.66 -16.54 -3.05
CA ALA A 13 -15.38 -16.59 -3.77
C ALA A 13 -15.46 -17.36 -5.12
N ILE A 14 -16.54 -17.15 -5.88
CA ILE A 14 -16.79 -17.86 -7.14
C ILE A 14 -15.75 -17.47 -8.19
N LYS A 15 -14.98 -18.46 -8.67
CA LYS A 15 -14.01 -18.30 -9.75
C LYS A 15 -14.68 -18.32 -11.12
N ASN A 16 -14.09 -17.59 -12.07
CA ASN A 16 -14.56 -17.45 -13.45
C ASN A 16 -15.98 -16.83 -13.61
N GLY A 17 -16.56 -16.31 -12.53
CA GLY A 17 -17.78 -15.50 -12.55
C GLY A 17 -17.56 -14.07 -13.04
N ILE A 18 -18.64 -13.31 -13.21
CA ILE A 18 -18.58 -11.92 -13.67
C ILE A 18 -17.81 -11.02 -12.67
N TYR A 19 -17.94 -11.28 -11.36
CA TYR A 19 -17.19 -10.59 -10.33
C TYR A 19 -15.68 -10.80 -10.49
N HIS A 20 -15.24 -12.05 -10.67
CA HIS A 20 -13.82 -12.38 -10.88
C HIS A 20 -13.27 -11.69 -12.14
N LEU A 21 -14.00 -11.76 -13.26
CA LEU A 21 -13.63 -11.09 -14.51
C LEU A 21 -13.52 -9.57 -14.37
N ILE A 22 -14.43 -8.95 -13.61
CA ILE A 22 -14.37 -7.51 -13.31
C ILE A 22 -13.15 -7.19 -12.45
N GLN A 23 -12.81 -8.02 -11.46
CA GLN A 23 -11.60 -7.80 -10.67
C GLN A 23 -10.34 -7.85 -11.54
N ILE A 24 -10.22 -8.82 -12.44
CA ILE A 24 -9.11 -8.90 -13.41
C ILE A 24 -9.03 -7.62 -14.23
N LYS A 25 -10.13 -7.24 -14.87
CA LYS A 25 -10.18 -6.05 -15.74
C LYS A 25 -9.88 -4.78 -14.95
N PHE A 26 -10.44 -4.63 -13.74
CA PHE A 26 -10.21 -3.46 -12.91
C PHE A 26 -8.74 -3.35 -12.51
N SER A 27 -8.16 -4.42 -11.97
CA SER A 27 -6.74 -4.47 -11.60
C SER A 27 -5.83 -4.18 -12.79
N TYR A 28 -6.09 -4.77 -13.96
CA TYR A 28 -5.28 -4.56 -15.16
C TYR A 28 -5.30 -3.10 -15.62
N ASN A 29 -6.49 -2.50 -15.69
CA ASN A 29 -6.63 -1.11 -16.13
C ASN A 29 -6.02 -0.13 -15.11
N SER A 30 -6.22 -0.33 -13.81
CA SER A 30 -5.58 0.48 -12.76
C SER A 30 -4.06 0.37 -12.83
N ASN A 31 -3.53 -0.84 -12.93
CA ASN A 31 -2.10 -1.08 -13.10
C ASN A 31 -1.53 -0.35 -14.32
N ARG A 32 -2.24 -0.34 -15.46
CA ARG A 32 -1.81 0.37 -16.68
C ARG A 32 -1.80 1.89 -16.52
N ILE A 33 -2.82 2.47 -15.88
CA ILE A 33 -2.88 3.91 -15.57
C ILE A 33 -1.68 4.32 -14.72
N GLU A 34 -1.26 3.44 -13.82
CA GLU A 34 -0.22 3.71 -12.83
C GLU A 34 1.18 3.28 -13.30
N GLY A 35 1.32 2.90 -14.57
CA GLY A 35 2.60 2.60 -15.21
C GLY A 35 3.14 1.19 -14.95
N SER A 36 2.36 0.29 -14.36
CA SER A 36 2.74 -1.12 -14.20
C SER A 36 2.83 -1.83 -15.55
N GLY A 37 3.86 -2.68 -15.70
CA GLY A 37 4.16 -3.45 -16.91
C GLY A 37 3.50 -4.83 -16.97
N LEU A 38 2.62 -5.16 -16.02
CA LEU A 38 1.95 -6.46 -16.00
C LEU A 38 1.03 -6.64 -17.22
N THR A 39 1.14 -7.80 -17.88
CA THR A 39 0.20 -8.18 -18.94
C THR A 39 -1.18 -8.52 -18.38
N TYR A 40 -2.17 -8.65 -19.26
CA TYR A 40 -3.50 -9.09 -18.85
C TYR A 40 -3.46 -10.51 -18.27
N GLU A 41 -2.71 -11.43 -18.89
CA GLU A 41 -2.53 -12.80 -18.41
C GLU A 41 -1.85 -12.82 -17.03
N GLN A 42 -0.82 -12.00 -16.84
CA GLN A 42 -0.15 -11.87 -15.54
C GLN A 42 -1.10 -11.30 -14.49
N THR A 43 -1.94 -10.32 -14.86
CA THR A 43 -2.93 -9.74 -13.95
C THR A 43 -4.08 -10.70 -13.65
N ALA A 44 -4.46 -11.53 -14.63
CA ALA A 44 -5.51 -12.53 -14.49
C ALA A 44 -5.13 -13.70 -13.59
N HIS A 45 -3.85 -13.79 -13.20
CA HIS A 45 -3.39 -14.81 -12.29
C HIS A 45 -4.04 -14.63 -10.91
N ASP A 46 -4.52 -15.74 -10.34
CA ASP A 46 -5.20 -15.82 -9.03
C ASP A 46 -4.36 -15.30 -7.83
N GLU A 47 -3.10 -15.00 -8.08
CA GLU A 47 -2.15 -14.45 -7.13
C GLU A 47 -2.14 -12.92 -7.12
N VAL A 48 -2.58 -12.28 -8.19
CA VAL A 48 -2.58 -10.82 -8.34
C VAL A 48 -3.89 -10.22 -7.82
N ILE A 49 -4.96 -11.01 -7.78
CA ILE A 49 -6.31 -10.50 -7.56
C ILE A 49 -6.83 -10.80 -6.15
N GLY A 50 -7.11 -9.72 -5.42
CA GLY A 50 -8.12 -9.70 -4.36
C GLY A 50 -7.74 -10.39 -3.04
N GLY A 51 -6.46 -10.68 -2.79
CA GLY A 51 -6.02 -11.30 -1.54
C GLY A 51 -4.53 -11.09 -1.25
N PHE A 52 -4.07 -11.59 -0.11
CA PHE A 52 -2.65 -11.61 0.20
C PHE A 52 -1.87 -12.49 -0.77
N LYS A 53 -0.59 -12.15 -0.96
CA LYS A 53 0.34 -12.90 -1.79
C LYS A 53 0.38 -14.37 -1.36
N LYS A 54 0.41 -15.27 -2.35
CA LYS A 54 0.51 -16.72 -2.12
C LYS A 54 1.94 -17.23 -2.22
N HIS A 55 2.82 -16.45 -2.85
CA HIS A 55 4.24 -16.76 -3.03
C HIS A 55 5.13 -15.68 -2.39
N PRO A 56 6.36 -16.04 -1.98
CA PRO A 56 7.33 -15.05 -1.53
C PRO A 56 7.60 -14.00 -2.61
N ASN A 57 7.68 -12.73 -2.21
CA ASN A 57 8.07 -11.63 -3.08
C ASN A 57 9.18 -10.79 -2.44
N PHE A 58 9.82 -9.96 -3.27
CA PHE A 58 10.99 -9.17 -2.92
C PHE A 58 10.73 -7.69 -3.16
N VAL A 59 11.41 -6.85 -2.39
CA VAL A 59 11.55 -5.41 -2.68
C VAL A 59 13.02 -5.16 -2.96
N GLY A 60 13.35 -4.89 -4.23
CA GLY A 60 14.75 -4.96 -4.69
C GLY A 60 15.29 -6.37 -4.47
N ASN A 61 16.40 -6.49 -3.74
CA ASN A 61 17.02 -7.78 -3.40
C ASN A 61 16.59 -8.32 -2.02
N SER A 62 15.72 -7.62 -1.30
CA SER A 62 15.32 -7.99 0.05
C SER A 62 14.06 -8.84 0.04
N ALA A 63 14.14 -10.03 0.64
CA ALA A 63 12.96 -10.86 0.89
C ALA A 63 12.02 -10.15 1.89
N THR A 64 10.72 -10.33 1.71
CA THR A 64 9.68 -9.76 2.57
C THR A 64 9.00 -10.86 3.40
N THR A 65 8.01 -10.50 4.22
CA THR A 65 7.25 -11.44 5.05
C THR A 65 6.71 -12.62 4.22
N ARG A 66 6.86 -13.84 4.73
CA ARG A 66 6.36 -15.05 4.05
C ARG A 66 4.82 -15.04 3.96
N PRO A 67 4.22 -15.56 2.88
CA PRO A 67 2.76 -15.62 2.71
C PRO A 67 1.98 -16.07 3.95
N GLN A 68 2.44 -17.13 4.61
CA GLN A 68 1.76 -17.73 5.77
C GLN A 68 1.78 -16.84 7.02
N LEU A 69 2.66 -15.85 7.07
CA LEU A 69 2.82 -14.92 8.20
C LEU A 69 2.19 -13.56 7.93
N VAL A 70 1.78 -13.27 6.69
CA VAL A 70 1.27 -11.95 6.29
C VAL A 70 0.09 -11.51 7.16
N GLU A 71 -0.88 -12.38 7.36
CA GLU A 71 -2.11 -12.05 8.10
C GLU A 71 -1.82 -11.75 9.58
N SER A 72 -1.00 -12.59 10.23
CA SER A 72 -0.64 -12.39 11.64
C SER A 72 0.22 -11.15 11.84
N GLU A 73 1.22 -10.92 10.98
CA GLU A 73 2.09 -9.73 11.05
C GLU A 73 1.31 -8.45 10.81
N LEU A 74 0.41 -8.42 9.82
CA LEU A 74 -0.41 -7.25 9.53
C LEU A 74 -1.41 -6.97 10.66
N THR A 75 -2.03 -8.02 11.21
CA THR A 75 -2.94 -7.90 12.36
C THR A 75 -2.21 -7.31 13.57
N ASN A 76 -1.01 -7.81 13.86
CA ASN A 76 -0.18 -7.30 14.95
C ASN A 76 0.25 -5.86 14.72
N LEU A 77 0.66 -5.52 13.50
CA LEU A 77 1.04 -4.16 13.12
C LEU A 77 -0.13 -3.17 13.35
N VAL A 78 -1.32 -3.49 12.86
CA VAL A 78 -2.52 -2.66 13.03
C VAL A 78 -2.89 -2.55 14.51
N LYS A 79 -2.91 -3.66 15.25
CA LYS A 79 -3.24 -3.68 16.68
C LYS A 79 -2.25 -2.83 17.50
N ASN A 80 -0.97 -2.90 17.18
CA ASN A 80 0.06 -2.10 17.85
C ASN A 80 -0.11 -0.61 17.56
N TYR A 81 -0.35 -0.25 16.30
CA TYR A 81 -0.59 1.15 15.92
C TYR A 81 -1.84 1.74 16.58
N GLN A 82 -2.91 0.96 16.71
CA GLN A 82 -4.16 1.37 17.36
C GLN A 82 -4.06 1.55 18.88
N ARG A 83 -2.96 1.12 19.51
CA ARG A 83 -2.72 1.34 20.96
C ARG A 83 -2.22 2.75 21.27
N ASN A 84 -1.79 3.51 20.28
CA ASN A 84 -1.38 4.90 20.49
C ASN A 84 -2.60 5.74 20.89
N LEU A 85 -2.54 6.39 22.05
CA LEU A 85 -3.59 7.31 22.53
C LEU A 85 -3.64 8.58 21.67
N GLU A 86 -2.47 9.08 21.29
CA GLU A 86 -2.26 10.16 20.34
C GLU A 86 -1.28 9.67 19.27
N VAL A 87 -1.63 9.87 18.00
CA VAL A 87 -0.82 9.44 16.87
C VAL A 87 0.00 10.62 16.37
N SER A 88 1.33 10.48 16.39
CA SER A 88 2.25 11.45 15.77
C SER A 88 2.57 11.09 14.31
N LEU A 89 3.21 12.01 13.60
CA LEU A 89 3.73 11.75 12.26
C LEU A 89 4.73 10.59 12.27
N GLU A 90 5.61 10.51 13.28
CA GLU A 90 6.55 9.40 13.44
C GLU A 90 5.84 8.05 13.60
N ASN A 91 4.71 7.99 14.31
CA ASN A 91 3.95 6.74 14.41
C ASN A 91 3.41 6.30 13.04
N ILE A 92 2.96 7.25 12.21
CA ILE A 92 2.49 6.98 10.84
C ILE A 92 3.64 6.49 9.96
N ILE A 93 4.81 7.12 10.06
CA ILE A 93 6.00 6.74 9.28
C ILE A 93 6.49 5.35 9.72
N ASP A 94 6.61 5.09 11.02
CA ASP A 94 7.00 3.80 11.57
C ASP A 94 6.03 2.69 11.10
N PHE A 95 4.71 2.96 11.15
CA PHE A 95 3.70 2.05 10.61
C PHE A 95 3.92 1.78 9.12
N HIS A 96 4.11 2.82 8.31
CA HIS A 96 4.28 2.67 6.86
C HIS A 96 5.52 1.87 6.50
N VAL A 97 6.64 2.08 7.19
CA VAL A 97 7.87 1.30 6.95
C VAL A 97 7.63 -0.17 7.29
N ALA A 98 6.99 -0.47 8.42
CA ALA A 98 6.63 -1.85 8.77
C ALA A 98 5.65 -2.47 7.76
N PHE A 99 4.66 -1.70 7.30
CA PHE A 99 3.68 -2.11 6.29
C PHE A 99 4.35 -2.44 4.94
N GLN A 100 5.33 -1.64 4.51
CA GLN A 100 6.13 -1.91 3.32
C GLN A 100 7.03 -3.15 3.48
N LYS A 101 7.59 -3.39 4.68
CA LYS A 101 8.39 -4.60 4.97
C LYS A 101 7.55 -5.89 4.89
N ILE A 102 6.27 -5.84 5.28
CA ILE A 102 5.34 -6.98 5.15
C ILE A 102 5.05 -7.30 3.68
N HIS A 103 4.79 -6.26 2.87
CA HIS A 103 4.58 -6.37 1.43
C HIS A 103 3.53 -7.45 1.06
N HIS A 104 2.33 -7.32 1.61
CA HIS A 104 1.31 -8.36 1.71
C HIS A 104 0.55 -8.66 0.41
N PHE A 105 0.55 -7.76 -0.57
CA PHE A 105 -0.01 -8.00 -1.90
C PHE A 105 1.09 -8.39 -2.91
N SER A 106 0.69 -9.00 -4.02
CA SER A 106 1.60 -9.30 -5.14
C SER A 106 2.04 -8.03 -5.88
N ASP A 107 1.18 -7.02 -5.94
CA ASP A 107 1.45 -5.68 -6.44
C ASP A 107 0.57 -4.66 -5.68
N GLY A 108 0.93 -3.39 -5.69
CA GLY A 108 0.12 -2.30 -5.14
C GLY A 108 0.44 -1.90 -3.70
N ASN A 109 1.35 -2.61 -3.02
CA ASN A 109 1.70 -2.31 -1.63
C ASN A 109 2.17 -0.87 -1.40
N GLY A 110 3.00 -0.33 -2.31
CA GLY A 110 3.47 1.05 -2.20
C GLY A 110 2.35 2.08 -2.35
N ARG A 111 1.36 1.79 -3.21
CA ARG A 111 0.21 2.67 -3.48
C ARG A 111 -0.73 2.70 -2.28
N VAL A 112 -1.12 1.53 -1.81
CA VAL A 112 -1.96 1.38 -0.62
C VAL A 112 -1.28 1.99 0.61
N GLY A 113 0.03 1.74 0.79
CA GLY A 113 0.77 2.30 1.94
C GLY A 113 0.77 3.82 1.97
N ARG A 114 1.02 4.49 0.83
CA ARG A 114 0.95 5.95 0.76
C ARG A 114 -0.46 6.49 1.00
N LEU A 115 -1.49 5.84 0.47
CA LEU A 115 -2.89 6.21 0.73
C LEU A 115 -3.26 6.05 2.21
N VAL A 116 -2.74 5.00 2.87
CA VAL A 116 -2.92 4.81 4.32
C VAL A 116 -2.24 5.92 5.10
N MET A 117 -1.00 6.30 4.77
CA MET A 117 -0.35 7.46 5.42
C MET A 117 -1.16 8.75 5.26
N PHE A 118 -1.62 9.04 4.04
CA PHE A 118 -2.44 10.22 3.75
C PHE A 118 -3.71 10.23 4.60
N LYS A 119 -4.46 9.11 4.61
CA LYS A 119 -5.67 8.94 5.42
C LYS A 119 -5.39 9.11 6.91
N GLU A 120 -4.32 8.52 7.42
CA GLU A 120 -3.99 8.60 8.85
C GLU A 120 -3.50 10.00 9.25
N CYS A 121 -2.87 10.75 8.36
CA CYS A 121 -2.57 12.17 8.61
C CYS A 121 -3.86 12.96 8.84
N LEU A 122 -4.81 12.86 7.89
CA LEU A 122 -6.12 13.53 7.98
C LEU A 122 -6.88 13.15 9.26
N LYS A 123 -6.92 11.86 9.58
CA LYS A 123 -7.62 11.33 10.76
C LYS A 123 -7.09 11.93 12.08
N ASN A 124 -5.81 12.26 12.13
CA ASN A 124 -5.12 12.72 13.35
C ASN A 124 -4.76 14.21 13.31
N ASN A 125 -5.38 15.01 12.42
CA ASN A 125 -5.11 16.45 12.26
C ASN A 125 -3.63 16.77 11.97
N ILE A 126 -2.94 15.88 11.26
CA ILE A 126 -1.58 16.09 10.76
C ILE A 126 -1.68 16.51 9.28
N MET A 127 -0.87 17.48 8.86
CA MET A 127 -0.80 17.91 7.45
C MET A 127 -0.57 16.69 6.55
N PRO A 128 -1.46 16.37 5.60
CA PRO A 128 -1.21 15.29 4.66
C PRO A 128 -0.14 15.69 3.63
N PHE A 129 0.33 14.73 2.85
CA PHE A 129 1.38 14.96 1.84
C PHE A 129 1.25 13.99 0.67
N ILE A 130 1.81 14.39 -0.47
CA ILE A 130 1.93 13.55 -1.66
C ILE A 130 3.42 13.41 -1.97
N ILE A 131 3.90 12.17 -2.10
CA ILE A 131 5.28 11.92 -2.57
C ILE A 131 5.29 12.05 -4.09
N GLU A 132 5.76 13.18 -4.58
CA GLU A 132 5.92 13.47 -6.00
C GLU A 132 7.05 12.66 -6.65
N ASN A 133 7.04 12.56 -7.98
CA ASN A 133 7.96 11.69 -8.71
C ASN A 133 9.42 12.16 -8.58
N GLU A 134 9.63 13.47 -8.42
CA GLU A 134 10.91 14.15 -8.21
C GLU A 134 11.56 13.67 -6.90
N HIS A 135 10.75 13.33 -5.88
CA HIS A 135 11.21 12.83 -4.58
C HIS A 135 11.27 11.31 -4.48
N LYS A 136 10.93 10.58 -5.55
CA LYS A 136 10.86 9.12 -5.58
C LYS A 136 12.14 8.44 -5.07
N ALA A 137 13.31 8.89 -5.52
CA ALA A 137 14.59 8.33 -5.12
C ALA A 137 14.87 8.50 -3.62
N PHE A 138 14.57 9.68 -3.07
CA PHE A 138 14.76 9.98 -1.65
C PHE A 138 13.80 9.18 -0.77
N TYR A 139 12.54 9.04 -1.19
CA TYR A 139 11.55 8.21 -0.51
C TYR A 139 11.97 6.73 -0.42
N TYR A 140 12.41 6.14 -1.53
CA TYR A 140 12.88 4.74 -1.52
C TYR A 140 14.15 4.56 -0.68
N ARG A 141 15.09 5.52 -0.76
CA ARG A 141 16.29 5.52 0.11
C ARG A 141 15.88 5.62 1.59
N GLY A 142 14.94 6.50 1.91
CA GLY A 142 14.44 6.70 3.27
C GLY A 142 13.85 5.43 3.87
N ILE A 143 13.06 4.68 3.10
CA ILE A 143 12.52 3.38 3.55
C ILE A 143 13.65 2.36 3.75
N LYS A 144 14.58 2.27 2.79
CA LYS A 144 15.67 1.29 2.82
C LYS A 144 16.59 1.50 4.03
N GLU A 145 16.92 2.75 4.33
CA GLU A 145 17.86 3.12 5.39
C GLU A 145 17.15 3.42 6.71
N TYR A 146 15.85 3.18 6.83
CA TYR A 146 15.05 3.66 7.96
C TYR A 146 15.53 3.13 9.33
N ASP A 147 16.00 1.88 9.37
CA ASP A 147 16.53 1.27 10.60
C ASP A 147 17.87 1.89 11.03
N ASN A 148 18.61 2.50 10.09
CA ASN A 148 19.90 3.16 10.34
C ASN A 148 19.72 4.67 10.60
N THR A 149 18.92 5.33 9.76
CA THR A 149 18.76 6.78 9.73
C THR A 149 17.31 7.15 9.40
N LYS A 150 16.45 7.17 10.43
CA LYS A 150 15.02 7.56 10.30
C LYS A 150 14.81 8.92 9.62
N GLY A 151 15.75 9.85 9.85
CA GLY A 151 15.70 11.22 9.31
C GLY A 151 15.52 11.28 7.79
N TYR A 152 16.14 10.38 7.02
CA TYR A 152 16.03 10.42 5.55
C TYR A 152 14.60 10.32 5.03
N LEU A 153 13.79 9.44 5.63
CA LEU A 153 12.38 9.33 5.24
C LEU A 153 11.56 10.47 5.83
N LYS A 154 11.80 10.82 7.10
CA LYS A 154 11.08 11.90 7.77
C LYS A 154 11.26 13.24 7.04
N ASP A 155 12.48 13.60 6.68
CA ASP A 155 12.78 14.86 5.98
C ASP A 155 12.14 14.90 4.60
N THR A 156 12.14 13.77 3.87
CA THR A 156 11.45 13.65 2.57
C THR A 156 9.94 13.89 2.74
N ILE A 157 9.35 13.38 3.81
CA ILE A 157 7.93 13.52 4.11
C ILE A 157 7.59 14.95 4.54
N LEU A 158 8.41 15.58 5.40
CA LEU A 158 8.24 16.97 5.81
C LEU A 158 8.30 17.91 4.59
N GLN A 159 9.29 17.73 3.72
CA GLN A 159 9.36 18.48 2.45
C GLN A 159 8.11 18.27 1.59
N SER A 160 7.57 17.06 1.57
CA SER A 160 6.34 16.77 0.83
C SER A 160 5.08 17.37 1.48
N GLN A 161 5.07 17.61 2.80
CA GLN A 161 4.02 18.37 3.48
C GLN A 161 4.10 19.86 3.12
N ASP A 162 5.31 20.43 3.06
CA ASP A 162 5.52 21.82 2.65
C ASP A 162 5.02 22.03 1.21
N ASN A 163 5.44 21.18 0.27
CA ASN A 163 4.95 21.20 -1.12
C ASN A 163 3.43 21.08 -1.21
N PHE A 164 2.84 20.15 -0.45
CA PHE A 164 1.39 19.97 -0.44
C PHE A 164 0.67 21.20 0.09
N ASN A 165 1.18 21.82 1.16
CA ASN A 165 0.63 23.04 1.72
C ASN A 165 0.66 24.21 0.73
N GLU A 166 1.77 24.39 0.00
CA GLU A 166 1.89 25.38 -1.06
C GLU A 166 0.88 25.13 -2.17
N MET A 167 0.75 23.87 -2.62
CA MET A 167 -0.17 23.48 -3.69
C MET A 167 -1.65 23.81 -3.37
N VAL A 168 -2.08 23.63 -2.12
CA VAL A 168 -3.49 23.85 -1.71
C VAL A 168 -3.78 25.25 -1.20
N SER A 169 -2.75 26.08 -1.01
CA SER A 169 -2.89 27.48 -0.57
C SER A 169 -3.08 28.46 -1.73
N LEU A 170 -3.10 27.96 -2.97
CA LEU A 170 -3.40 28.68 -4.22
C LEU A 170 -4.91 28.70 -4.50
#